data_AF-A0A183EEJ8-F1
#
_entry.id   AF-A0A183EEJ8-F1
#
_cell.length_a   1.000
_cell.length_b   1.000
_cell.length_c   1.000
_cell.angle_alpha   90.00
_cell.angle_beta   90.00
_cell.angle_gamma   90.00
#
_symmetry.space_group_name_H-M   'P 1'
#
loop_
_entity.id
_entity.type
_entity.pdbx_description
1 polymer ?
#
loop_
_entity_poly.entity_id
_entity_poly.type
_entity_poly.pdbx_seq_one_letter_code
_entity_poly.pdbx_strand_id
1 'polypeptide(L)'
;MMSRAEDLGVHHPPIPVANDSEILGVIQILIKSSVEMKNLLLNECSVLLECRSCGSIFRGVISFLTHKRTCCRTLFSNTAQNYDPVIELAKEALRGIKLFRITYAALKKMKFVL
;
A
#
# COMPACT_ATOMS: atom_id res chain seq x y z
N MET A 1 9.36 39.61 -16.34
CA MET A 1 9.68 38.44 -15.50
C MET A 1 8.55 38.27 -14.50
N MET A 2 7.63 37.32 -14.72
CA MET A 2 6.57 36.99 -13.76
C MET A 2 7.09 35.88 -12.85
N SER A 3 7.15 36.14 -11.54
CA SER A 3 7.49 35.15 -10.53
C SER A 3 6.39 34.09 -10.47
N ARG A 4 6.82 32.84 -10.59
CA ARG A 4 5.98 31.65 -10.50
C ARG A 4 5.54 31.51 -9.04
N ALA A 5 4.35 32.01 -8.71
CA ALA A 5 3.71 31.70 -7.45
C ALA A 5 3.40 30.20 -7.47
N GLU A 6 4.23 29.42 -6.78
CA GLU A 6 4.01 28.00 -6.58
C GLU A 6 2.75 27.87 -5.75
N ASP A 7 1.69 27.36 -6.39
CA ASP A 7 0.46 26.91 -5.76
C ASP A 7 0.82 25.73 -4.86
N LEU A 8 1.32 26.04 -3.66
CA LEU A 8 1.52 25.08 -2.59
C LEU A 8 0.11 24.66 -2.17
N GLY A 9 -0.42 23.64 -2.84
CA GLY A 9 -1.69 23.03 -2.50
C GLY A 9 -1.69 22.68 -1.02
N VAL A 10 -2.32 23.54 -0.22
CA VAL A 10 -2.47 23.36 1.21
C VAL A 10 -3.43 22.18 1.36
N HIS A 11 -2.86 20.98 1.44
CA HIS A 11 -3.60 19.78 1.79
C HIS A 11 -4.20 20.03 3.17
N HIS A 12 -5.51 20.31 3.19
CA HIS A 12 -6.25 20.32 4.43
C HIS A 12 -6.05 18.94 5.07
N PRO A 13 -5.81 18.89 6.39
CA PRO A 13 -5.70 17.62 7.08
C PRO A 13 -6.97 16.81 6.79
N PRO A 14 -6.83 15.48 6.53
CA PRO A 14 -8.00 14.63 6.31
C PRO A 14 -9.00 14.87 7.44
N ILE A 15 -10.22 15.27 7.07
CA ILE A 15 -11.30 15.44 8.05
C ILE A 15 -11.44 14.07 8.73
N PRO A 16 -11.27 13.96 10.05
CA PRO A 16 -11.38 12.68 10.73
C PRO A 16 -12.84 12.22 10.66
N VAL A 17 -13.18 11.44 9.63
CA VAL A 17 -14.49 10.84 9.46
C VAL A 17 -14.60 9.61 10.34
N ALA A 18 -14.94 9.90 11.60
CA ALA A 18 -15.53 8.93 12.50
C ALA A 18 -17.00 8.73 12.09
N ASN A 19 -17.34 7.47 11.84
CA ASN A 19 -18.65 6.80 12.05
C ASN A 19 -19.09 6.01 10.82
N ASP A 20 -19.49 4.77 11.03
CA ASP A 20 -19.83 3.78 10.01
C ASP A 20 -21.15 4.10 9.25
N SER A 21 -21.66 5.34 9.38
CA SER A 21 -22.97 5.81 8.95
C SER A 21 -22.98 6.58 7.63
N GLU A 22 -21.82 6.95 7.07
CA GLU A 22 -21.77 7.82 5.87
C GLU A 22 -22.15 7.08 4.59
N ILE A 23 -21.59 5.89 4.36
CA ILE A 23 -21.92 5.06 3.19
C ILE A 23 -23.42 4.69 3.22
N LEU A 24 -23.94 4.35 4.40
CA LEU A 24 -25.37 4.08 4.58
C LEU A 24 -26.22 5.33 4.30
N GLY A 25 -25.77 6.52 4.70
CA GLY A 25 -26.42 7.78 4.38
C GLY A 25 -26.50 8.04 2.87
N VAL A 26 -25.39 7.86 2.15
CA VAL A 26 -25.35 8.00 0.68
C VAL A 26 -26.30 7.00 0.01
N ILE A 27 -26.32 5.74 0.45
CA ILE A 27 -27.24 4.73 -0.06
C ILE A 27 -28.71 5.13 0.20
N GLN A 28 -29.02 5.62 1.40
CA GLN A 28 -30.38 6.05 1.72
C GLN A 28 -30.85 7.23 0.86
N ILE A 29 -29.98 8.22 0.62
CA ILE A 29 -30.28 9.36 -0.27
C ILE A 29 -30.51 8.84 -1.68
N LEU A 30 -29.64 7.96 -2.19
CA LEU A 30 -29.80 7.39 -3.52
C LEU A 30 -31.14 6.66 -3.66
N ILE A 31 -31.55 5.87 -2.66
CA ILE A 31 -32.82 5.12 -2.71
C ILE A 31 -34.04 6.06 -2.64
N LYS A 32 -34.03 7.02 -1.72
CA LYS A 32 -35.19 7.87 -1.39
C LYS A 32 -35.32 9.11 -2.28
N SER A 33 -34.30 9.46 -3.05
CA SER A 33 -34.30 10.70 -3.84
C SER A 33 -35.18 10.64 -5.10
N SER A 34 -35.47 11.82 -5.64
CA SER A 34 -36.20 12.00 -6.89
C SER A 34 -35.44 11.40 -8.09
N VAL A 35 -36.15 11.20 -9.20
CA VAL A 35 -35.55 10.67 -10.45
C VAL A 35 -34.43 11.58 -10.95
N GLU A 36 -34.61 12.90 -10.88
CA GLU A 36 -33.59 13.89 -11.25
C GLU A 36 -32.30 13.70 -10.43
N MET A 37 -32.45 13.60 -9.11
CA MET A 37 -31.30 13.48 -8.21
C MET A 37 -30.61 12.12 -8.34
N LYS A 38 -31.36 11.05 -8.61
CA LYS A 38 -30.79 9.74 -8.99
C LYS A 38 -29.96 9.83 -10.27
N ASN A 39 -30.47 10.52 -11.29
CA ASN A 39 -29.74 10.70 -12.54
C ASN A 39 -28.43 11.47 -12.32
N LEU A 40 -28.44 12.52 -11.51
CA LEU A 40 -27.21 13.23 -11.14
C LEU A 40 -26.23 12.31 -10.41
N LEU A 41 -26.69 11.59 -9.37
CA LEU A 41 -25.83 10.73 -8.57
C LEU A 41 -25.29 9.51 -9.33
N LEU A 42 -26.03 8.97 -10.29
CA LEU A 42 -25.63 7.76 -11.02
C LEU A 42 -24.79 8.07 -12.26
N ASN A 43 -25.02 9.21 -12.92
CA ASN A 43 -24.34 9.53 -14.18
C ASN A 43 -23.18 10.51 -14.02
N GLU A 44 -23.25 11.42 -13.05
CA GLU A 44 -22.26 12.50 -12.90
C GLU A 44 -21.34 12.30 -11.68
N CYS A 45 -21.67 11.38 -10.76
CA CYS A 45 -20.88 11.14 -9.55
C CYS A 45 -20.04 9.87 -9.66
N SER A 46 -18.82 9.93 -9.14
CA SER A 46 -17.95 8.75 -8.96
C SER A 46 -17.67 8.51 -7.49
N VAL A 47 -17.73 7.25 -7.04
CA VAL A 47 -17.45 6.88 -5.65
C VAL A 47 -15.97 6.56 -5.46
N LEU A 48 -15.35 7.20 -4.48
CA LEU A 48 -14.00 6.91 -4.01
C LEU A 48 -14.08 6.27 -2.63
N LEU A 49 -13.42 5.12 -2.46
CA LEU A 49 -13.37 4.36 -1.22
C LEU A 49 -12.00 4.56 -0.60
N GLU A 50 -11.94 5.20 0.56
CA GLU A 50 -10.70 5.35 1.32
C GLU A 50 -10.53 4.21 2.32
N CYS A 51 -9.36 3.57 2.31
CA CYS A 51 -8.99 2.64 3.37
C CYS A 51 -8.58 3.43 4.62
N ARG A 52 -9.47 3.49 5.61
CA ARG A 52 -9.22 4.12 6.92
C ARG A 52 -7.94 3.65 7.62
N SER A 53 -7.40 2.48 7.26
CA SER A 53 -6.21 1.91 7.90
C SER A 53 -4.89 2.30 7.22
N CYS A 54 -4.89 2.79 5.98
CA CYS A 54 -3.66 3.17 5.28
C CYS A 54 -3.80 4.38 4.34
N GLY A 55 -4.98 5.01 4.28
CA GLY A 55 -5.27 6.18 3.45
C GLY A 55 -5.33 5.90 1.93
N SER A 56 -5.19 4.65 1.48
CA SER A 56 -5.26 4.32 0.06
C SER A 56 -6.69 4.50 -0.48
N ILE A 57 -6.82 5.13 -1.65
CA ILE A 57 -8.11 5.44 -2.29
C ILE A 57 -8.36 4.49 -3.47
N PHE A 58 -9.59 3.99 -3.57
CA PHE A 58 -9.99 3.02 -4.61
C PHE A 58 -11.27 3.48 -5.32
N ARG A 59 -11.31 3.35 -6.65
CA ARG A 59 -12.49 3.65 -7.47
C ARG A 59 -13.48 2.49 -7.59
N GLY A 60 -13.16 1.34 -6.99
CA GLY A 60 -13.96 0.12 -7.12
C GLY A 60 -13.94 -0.73 -5.86
N VAL A 61 -15.10 -1.27 -5.51
CA VAL A 61 -15.31 -2.09 -4.31
C VAL A 61 -14.43 -3.35 -4.35
N ILE A 62 -14.26 -3.99 -5.52
CA ILE A 62 -13.42 -5.19 -5.65
C ILE A 62 -11.95 -4.89 -5.33
N SER A 63 -11.41 -3.77 -5.84
CA SER A 63 -10.03 -3.36 -5.57
C SER A 63 -9.82 -3.02 -4.10
N PHE A 64 -10.79 -2.33 -3.49
CA PHE A 64 -10.80 -2.03 -2.06
C PHE A 64 -10.83 -3.32 -1.22
N LEU A 65 -11.71 -4.27 -1.53
CA LEU A 65 -11.83 -5.54 -0.80
C LEU A 65 -10.58 -6.40 -0.94
N THR A 66 -10.01 -6.47 -2.14
CA THR A 66 -8.75 -7.18 -2.39
C THR A 66 -7.65 -6.57 -1.55
N HIS A 67 -7.49 -5.24 -1.62
CA HIS A 67 -6.54 -4.53 -0.77
C HIS A 67 -6.74 -4.88 0.71
N LYS A 68 -7.96 -4.80 1.24
CA LYS A 68 -8.23 -5.07 2.66
C LYS A 68 -7.93 -6.52 3.06
N ARG A 69 -8.19 -7.48 2.17
CA ARG A 69 -7.99 -8.92 2.44
C ARG A 69 -6.53 -9.36 2.32
N THR A 70 -5.77 -8.83 1.38
CA THR A 70 -4.45 -9.39 1.02
C THR A 70 -3.29 -8.41 1.18
N CYS A 71 -3.53 -7.10 1.09
CA CYS A 71 -2.45 -6.11 0.97
C CYS A 71 -2.35 -5.16 2.16
N CYS A 72 -3.48 -4.81 2.80
CA CYS A 72 -3.58 -3.84 3.87
C CYS A 72 -3.00 -4.43 5.15
N ARG A 73 -1.69 -4.21 5.36
CA ARG A 73 -0.92 -4.78 6.47
C ARG A 73 -1.27 -4.18 7.83
N THR A 74 -2.19 -3.24 7.96
CA THR A 74 -2.55 -2.68 9.27
C THR A 74 -3.23 -3.69 10.21
N LEU A 75 -3.73 -4.82 9.69
CA LEU A 75 -4.12 -5.99 10.51
C LEU A 75 -2.93 -6.92 10.85
N PHE A 76 -1.82 -6.84 10.11
CA PHE A 76 -0.60 -7.64 10.29
C PHE A 76 0.56 -6.86 10.94
N SER A 77 0.42 -5.55 11.13
CA SER A 77 1.50 -4.66 11.55
C SER A 77 1.63 -4.50 13.07
N ASN A 78 0.89 -5.27 13.88
CA ASN A 78 1.28 -5.47 15.28
C ASN A 78 2.35 -6.57 15.44
N THR A 79 2.67 -7.33 14.39
CA THR A 79 3.73 -8.36 14.43
C THR A 79 4.79 -8.21 13.34
N ALA A 80 4.53 -7.45 12.27
CA ALA A 80 5.47 -7.31 11.15
C ALA A 80 6.47 -6.13 11.26
N GLN A 81 6.56 -5.44 12.39
CA GLN A 81 7.68 -4.50 12.65
C GLN A 81 8.92 -5.20 13.23
N ASN A 82 8.87 -6.51 13.45
CA ASN A 82 10.01 -7.32 13.89
C ASN A 82 9.91 -8.74 13.32
N TYR A 83 10.30 -8.96 12.07
CA TYR A 83 11.20 -10.06 11.73
C TYR A 83 11.51 -10.06 10.24
N ASP A 84 12.79 -10.18 9.95
CA ASP A 84 13.40 -10.11 8.63
C ASP A 84 13.97 -11.50 8.24
N PRO A 85 13.17 -12.59 8.27
CA PRO A 85 13.69 -13.94 8.08
C PRO A 85 14.19 -14.15 6.66
N VAL A 86 13.67 -13.38 5.70
CA VAL A 86 14.11 -13.40 4.30
C VAL A 86 15.49 -12.75 4.15
N ILE A 87 15.78 -11.67 4.89
CA ILE A 87 17.11 -11.03 4.84
C ILE A 87 18.15 -11.83 5.62
N GLU A 88 17.81 -12.42 6.76
CA GLU A 88 18.76 -13.30 7.48
C GLU A 88 19.09 -14.56 6.68
N LEU A 89 18.09 -15.16 6.02
CA LEU A 89 18.33 -16.28 5.10
C LEU A 89 19.20 -15.87 3.90
N ALA A 90 18.96 -14.67 3.33
CA ALA A 90 19.78 -14.15 2.24
C ALA A 90 21.23 -13.86 2.67
N LYS A 91 21.43 -13.34 3.89
CA LYS A 91 22.77 -13.09 4.46
C LYS A 91 23.54 -14.39 4.68
N GLU A 92 22.90 -15.43 5.20
CA GLU A 92 23.56 -16.71 5.46
C GLU A 92 23.94 -17.43 4.15
N ALA A 93 23.05 -17.38 3.14
CA ALA A 93 23.36 -17.88 1.80
C ALA A 93 24.57 -17.15 1.17
N LEU A 94 24.65 -15.82 1.33
CA LEU A 94 25.78 -15.01 0.86
C LEU A 94 27.10 -15.35 1.59
N ARG A 95 27.05 -15.65 2.90
CA ARG A 95 28.24 -16.09 3.67
C ARG A 95 28.76 -17.44 3.15
N GLY A 96 27.88 -18.41 2.89
CA GLY A 96 28.25 -19.71 2.33
C GLY A 96 28.95 -19.58 0.97
N ILE A 97 28.41 -18.74 0.08
CA ILE A 97 29.00 -18.47 -1.24
C ILE A 97 30.39 -17.83 -1.10
N LYS A 98 30.56 -16.89 -0.16
CA LYS A 98 31.85 -16.23 0.07
C LYS A 98 32.90 -17.22 0.60
N LEU A 99 32.52 -18.12 1.50
CA LEU A 99 33.40 -19.14 2.05
C LEU A 99 33.86 -20.12 0.97
N PHE A 100 32.94 -20.58 0.12
CA PHE A 100 33.25 -21.45 -1.01
C PHE A 100 34.21 -20.80 -2.02
N ARG A 101 34.06 -19.51 -2.31
CA ARG A 101 34.99 -18.79 -3.19
C ARG A 101 36.40 -18.71 -2.59
N ILE A 102 36.52 -18.50 -1.28
CA ILE A 102 37.81 -18.41 -0.59
C ILE A 102 38.50 -19.78 -0.58
N THR A 103 37.79 -20.85 -0.21
CA THR A 103 38.35 -22.21 -0.19
C THR A 103 38.73 -22.68 -1.58
N TYR A 104 37.90 -22.43 -2.59
CA TYR A 104 38.22 -22.74 -3.98
C TYR A 104 39.47 -21.98 -4.47
N ALA A 105 39.60 -20.69 -4.14
CA ALA A 105 40.78 -19.90 -4.48
C ALA A 105 42.05 -20.41 -3.76
N ALA A 106 41.93 -20.83 -2.50
CA ALA A 106 43.03 -21.42 -1.74
C ALA A 106 43.49 -22.77 -2.32
N LEU A 107 42.55 -23.66 -2.65
CA LEU A 107 42.83 -24.95 -3.29
C LEU A 107 43.47 -24.77 -4.67
N LYS A 108 43.00 -23.79 -5.45
CA LYS A 108 43.59 -23.46 -6.75
C LYS A 108 45.03 -22.95 -6.61
N LYS A 109 45.36 -22.19 -5.57
CA LYS A 109 46.74 -21.74 -5.29
C LYS A 109 47.66 -22.89 -4.88
N MET A 110 47.17 -23.89 -4.14
CA MET A 110 47.99 -25.06 -3.75
C MET A 110 48.31 -26.01 -4.91
N LYS A 111 47.46 -26.08 -5.95
CA LYS A 111 47.72 -26.91 -7.15
C LYS A 111 48.76 -26.32 -8.13
N PHE A 112 49.30 -25.13 -7.88
CA PHE A 112 50.37 -24.51 -8.70
C PHE A 112 51.77 -24.64 -8.07
N VAL A 113 51.94 -25.46 -7.01
CA VAL A 113 53.22 -25.66 -6.30
C VAL A 113 53.65 -27.16 -6.32
N LEU A 114 53.16 -27.94 -7.29
CA LEU A 114 53.64 -29.29 -7.61
C LEU A 114 54.02 -29.35 -9.09
#